data_AF-A0A9N9T4P7-F1
#
_entry.id   AF-A0A9N9T4P7-F1
#
_cell.length_a   1.000
_cell.length_b   1.000
_cell.length_c   1.000
_cell.angle_alpha   90.00
_cell.angle_beta   90.00
_cell.angle_gamma   90.00
#
_symmetry.space_group_name_H-M   'P 1'
#
loop_
_entity.id
_entity.type
_entity.pdbx_description
1 polymer ?
#
loop_
_entity_poly.entity_id
_entity_poly.type
_entity_poly.pdbx_seq_one_letter_code
_entity_poly.pdbx_strand_id
1 'polypeptide(L)'
;MSAKPPRISLTPAQEIERRKIARRRFRALIREVYDNRYWLGEFEEIRLSENVKRNILLLTKKTKILSSLTMYEKSILRKPTELRTEEERNHLNKVIGGLKYFRKYPPEVKAALAAVTFFEYYPPGRTLIRQNHEPTAMYFLLSGEASVVVSHYDKFLKEWIPENTGVLGPGTTFGEVSLLHNIKRMATYITATHCELLMIKKDDFHSIIRDSVLEEWNQIRIILDKFTYFKNWDSMTKKEASILTKMKTYNADEIILGDEIGSPPYVHFITKGSACLIENIQVHKCNATGVDVYTLQLPQEISADRLSTITQIFHKYRKYMGSDDNRIPSEIHFDYVPYEDMYIFTRSPSRVTKASRKYSSLPMVVQQMMKSQNVQHDSEMSSMFSETFSRELHIHRNRNVECKEETHFMKVCEYLPGACFSIGEKFERRRIVAMTPVTCLLLPRYWILRNNKDEVWTRVTQFLDMHIPNTQEIFRRFVHEQKFKKYKKRLIRDILNKRVINTGNSIHNVPYSIRMQHGVDTDYFR
;
A
#
# COMPACT_ATOMS: atom_id res chain seq x y z
N MET A 1 -23.46 -9.18 -73.86
CA MET A 1 -22.07 -9.63 -73.63
C MET A 1 -21.22 -8.41 -73.30
N SER A 2 -20.98 -8.14 -72.01
CA SER A 2 -20.15 -7.01 -71.60
C SER A 2 -18.68 -7.38 -71.73
N ALA A 3 -17.97 -6.76 -72.67
CA ALA A 3 -16.55 -6.98 -72.91
C ALA A 3 -15.72 -6.62 -71.68
N LYS A 4 -14.86 -7.54 -71.23
CA LYS A 4 -13.85 -7.26 -70.20
C LYS A 4 -12.90 -6.18 -70.73
N PRO A 5 -12.54 -5.16 -69.93
CA PRO A 5 -11.60 -4.14 -70.36
C PRO A 5 -10.23 -4.76 -70.68
N PRO A 6 -9.47 -4.16 -71.63
CA PRO A 6 -8.21 -4.72 -72.09
C PRO A 6 -7.19 -4.79 -70.94
N ARG A 7 -6.51 -5.94 -70.81
CA ARG A 7 -5.38 -6.09 -69.88
C ARG A 7 -4.23 -5.21 -70.37
N ILE A 8 -4.03 -4.08 -69.72
CA ILE A 8 -2.83 -3.25 -69.88
C ILE A 8 -1.63 -4.12 -69.52
N SER A 9 -0.79 -4.44 -70.51
CA SER A 9 0.47 -5.17 -70.32
C SER A 9 1.44 -4.25 -69.58
N LEU A 10 1.71 -4.58 -68.31
CA LEU A 10 2.66 -3.86 -67.48
C LEU A 10 4.07 -4.12 -68.00
N THR A 11 4.90 -3.08 -68.05
CA THR A 11 6.33 -3.24 -68.36
C THR A 11 7.03 -4.09 -67.28
N PRO A 12 8.15 -4.78 -67.58
CA PRO A 12 8.87 -5.59 -66.60
C PRO A 12 9.24 -4.83 -65.32
N ALA A 13 9.56 -3.53 -65.44
CA ALA A 13 9.83 -2.65 -64.30
C ALA A 13 8.58 -2.40 -63.44
N GLN A 14 7.43 -2.12 -64.06
CA GLN A 14 6.16 -1.92 -63.36
C GLN A 14 5.64 -3.20 -62.70
N GLU A 15 5.89 -4.38 -63.29
CA GLU A 15 5.59 -5.66 -62.65
C GLU A 15 6.45 -5.91 -61.40
N ILE A 16 7.76 -5.59 -61.47
CA ILE A 16 8.66 -5.69 -60.32
C ILE A 16 8.21 -4.75 -59.19
N GLU A 17 7.83 -3.52 -59.52
CA GLU A 17 7.34 -2.55 -58.55
C GLU A 17 6.01 -2.98 -57.92
N ARG A 18 5.06 -3.45 -58.73
CA ARG A 18 3.80 -4.04 -58.25
C ARG A 18 4.04 -5.22 -57.31
N ARG A 19 5.00 -6.11 -57.63
CA ARG A 19 5.41 -7.22 -56.75
C ARG A 19 6.05 -6.72 -55.45
N LYS A 20 6.86 -5.67 -55.49
CA LYS A 20 7.44 -5.03 -54.29
C LYS A 20 6.35 -4.44 -53.39
N ILE A 21 5.38 -3.72 -53.97
CA ILE A 21 4.23 -3.15 -53.23
C ILE A 21 3.37 -4.25 -52.63
N ALA A 22 3.05 -5.29 -53.40
CA ALA A 22 2.29 -6.45 -52.92
C ALA A 22 3.01 -7.17 -51.77
N ARG A 23 4.33 -7.38 -51.87
CA ARG A 23 5.15 -7.96 -50.78
C ARG A 23 5.16 -7.06 -49.54
N ARG A 24 5.27 -5.73 -49.70
CA ARG A 24 5.21 -4.79 -48.56
C ARG A 24 3.84 -4.83 -47.88
N ARG A 25 2.74 -4.80 -48.65
CA ARG A 25 1.37 -4.92 -48.12
C ARG A 25 1.14 -6.26 -47.43
N PHE A 26 1.58 -7.36 -48.04
CA PHE A 26 1.49 -8.69 -47.43
C PHE A 26 2.29 -8.79 -46.12
N ARG A 27 3.53 -8.28 -46.09
CA ARG A 27 4.33 -8.21 -44.85
C ARG A 27 3.68 -7.34 -43.78
N ALA A 28 3.08 -6.22 -44.16
CA ALA A 28 2.35 -5.36 -43.23
C ALA A 28 1.14 -6.09 -42.64
N LEU A 29 0.36 -6.78 -43.49
CA LEU A 29 -0.80 -7.57 -43.07
C LEU A 29 -0.40 -8.75 -42.18
N ILE A 30 0.67 -9.48 -42.52
CA ILE A 30 1.20 -10.57 -41.68
C ILE A 30 1.62 -10.03 -40.30
N ARG A 31 2.30 -8.89 -40.24
CA ARG A 31 2.68 -8.25 -38.97
C ARG A 31 1.45 -7.86 -38.17
N GLU A 32 0.46 -7.24 -38.82
CA GLU A 32 -0.79 -6.86 -38.16
C GLU A 32 -1.54 -8.07 -37.60
N VAL A 33 -1.61 -9.18 -38.33
CA VAL A 33 -2.20 -10.43 -37.83
C VAL A 33 -1.37 -11.01 -36.68
N TYR A 34 -0.04 -11.03 -36.80
CA TYR A 34 0.85 -11.54 -35.77
C TYR A 34 0.75 -10.74 -34.47
N ASP A 35 0.74 -9.42 -34.58
CA ASP A 35 0.60 -8.50 -33.45
C ASP A 35 -0.76 -8.71 -32.77
N ASN A 36 -1.82 -9.06 -33.51
CA ASN A 36 -3.15 -9.31 -32.96
C ASN A 36 -3.43 -10.77 -32.59
N ARG A 37 -2.48 -11.69 -32.80
CA ARG A 37 -2.67 -13.13 -32.59
C ARG A 37 -3.15 -13.47 -31.18
N TYR A 38 -2.74 -12.69 -30.18
CA TYR A 38 -3.03 -12.96 -28.77
C TYR A 38 -4.51 -12.89 -28.39
N TRP A 39 -5.27 -11.95 -28.97
CA TRP A 39 -6.72 -11.86 -28.71
C TRP A 39 -7.55 -12.48 -29.85
N LEU A 40 -6.90 -12.82 -30.98
CA LEU A 40 -7.49 -13.59 -32.07
C LEU A 40 -7.46 -15.12 -31.83
N GLY A 41 -6.53 -15.61 -31.01
CA GLY A 41 -6.41 -17.02 -30.63
C GLY A 41 -6.75 -17.24 -29.17
N GLU A 42 -7.61 -18.21 -28.88
CA GLU A 42 -7.78 -18.75 -27.52
C GLU A 42 -6.53 -19.56 -27.15
N PHE A 43 -5.54 -18.96 -26.48
CA PHE A 43 -4.45 -19.74 -25.88
C PHE A 43 -4.11 -19.31 -24.46
N GLU A 44 -4.23 -20.28 -23.56
CA GLU A 44 -3.67 -20.33 -22.22
C GLU A 44 -2.18 -20.68 -22.31
N GLU A 45 -1.31 -19.79 -21.84
CA GLU A 45 -0.06 -20.17 -21.18
C GLU A 45 0.41 -18.97 -20.34
N ILE A 46 0.07 -19.01 -19.05
CA ILE A 46 0.44 -17.99 -18.08
C ILE A 46 1.90 -18.20 -17.71
N ARG A 47 2.82 -17.42 -18.29
CA ARG A 47 4.19 -17.32 -17.76
C ARG A 47 4.15 -16.55 -16.44
N LEU A 48 4.65 -17.20 -15.39
CA LEU A 48 4.76 -16.65 -14.04
C LEU A 48 5.70 -15.43 -14.04
N SER A 49 5.31 -14.41 -13.28
CA SER A 49 6.04 -13.14 -13.11
C SER A 49 7.00 -13.24 -11.92
N GLU A 50 7.98 -12.35 -11.79
CA GLU A 50 8.80 -12.24 -10.56
C GLU A 50 7.99 -11.77 -9.33
N ASN A 51 6.76 -11.29 -9.53
CA ASN A 51 5.87 -10.88 -8.46
C ASN A 51 5.20 -12.09 -7.77
N VAL A 52 5.70 -12.45 -6.59
CA VAL A 52 5.25 -13.60 -5.79
C VAL A 52 3.76 -13.53 -5.44
N LYS A 53 3.23 -12.34 -5.08
CA LYS A 53 1.79 -12.15 -4.80
C LYS A 53 0.94 -12.46 -6.04
N ARG A 54 1.42 -12.10 -7.24
CA ARG A 54 0.77 -12.38 -8.52
C ARG A 54 0.81 -13.86 -8.87
N ASN A 55 1.94 -14.54 -8.66
CA ASN A 55 2.03 -15.98 -8.90
C ASN A 55 1.07 -16.78 -8.01
N ILE A 56 0.97 -16.40 -6.74
CA ILE A 56 0.00 -16.98 -5.80
C ILE A 56 -1.44 -16.71 -6.27
N LEU A 57 -1.74 -15.50 -6.75
CA LEU A 57 -3.07 -15.16 -7.27
C LEU A 57 -3.42 -15.88 -8.59
N LEU A 58 -2.44 -16.08 -9.47
CA LEU A 58 -2.57 -16.79 -10.75
C LEU A 58 -2.76 -18.30 -10.54
N LEU A 59 -2.10 -18.88 -9.52
CA LEU A 59 -2.28 -20.28 -9.13
C LEU A 59 -3.61 -20.54 -8.40
N THR A 60 -4.12 -19.54 -7.66
CA THR A 60 -5.37 -19.68 -6.88
C THR A 60 -6.64 -19.26 -7.64
N LYS A 61 -6.53 -18.43 -8.70
CA LYS A 61 -7.67 -18.05 -9.54
C LYS A 61 -7.62 -18.76 -10.90
N LYS A 62 -8.41 -19.84 -11.06
CA LYS A 62 -8.84 -20.38 -12.37
C LYS A 62 -9.80 -19.43 -13.12
N THR A 63 -9.52 -18.13 -13.18
CA THR A 63 -10.38 -17.19 -13.91
C THR A 63 -9.60 -16.68 -15.11
N LYS A 64 -10.03 -17.14 -16.29
CA LYS A 64 -9.71 -16.59 -17.61
C LYS A 64 -9.42 -15.09 -17.50
N ILE A 65 -8.36 -14.63 -18.18
CA ILE A 65 -8.12 -13.20 -18.42
C ILE A 65 -9.30 -12.72 -19.28
N LEU A 66 -10.44 -12.38 -18.66
CA LEU A 66 -11.60 -11.87 -19.35
C LEU A 66 -11.23 -10.48 -19.85
N SER A 67 -10.81 -10.41 -21.11
CA SER A 67 -10.96 -9.19 -21.89
C SER A 67 -12.36 -8.62 -21.63
N SER A 68 -12.44 -7.36 -21.20
CA SER A 68 -13.71 -6.71 -20.92
C SER A 68 -14.55 -6.47 -22.16
N LEU A 69 -13.96 -6.66 -23.35
CA LEU A 69 -14.58 -6.44 -24.65
C LEU A 69 -14.61 -7.73 -25.48
N THR A 70 -15.67 -7.91 -26.27
CA THR A 70 -15.80 -9.01 -27.24
C THR A 70 -14.94 -8.77 -28.49
N MET A 71 -14.70 -9.82 -29.28
CA MET A 71 -13.97 -9.71 -30.55
C MET A 71 -14.65 -8.72 -31.52
N TYR A 72 -15.99 -8.74 -31.54
CA TYR A 72 -16.80 -7.83 -32.34
C TYR A 72 -16.60 -6.37 -31.92
N GLU A 73 -16.70 -6.06 -30.62
CA GLU A 73 -16.49 -4.70 -30.09
C GLU A 73 -15.08 -4.17 -30.39
N LYS A 74 -14.05 -5.01 -30.20
CA LYS A 74 -12.65 -4.68 -30.54
C LYS A 74 -12.50 -4.33 -32.02
N SER A 75 -13.21 -5.04 -32.90
CA SER A 75 -13.17 -4.79 -34.33
C SER A 75 -13.78 -3.43 -34.69
N ILE A 76 -14.90 -3.06 -34.08
CA ILE A 76 -15.55 -1.74 -34.30
C ILE A 76 -14.64 -0.62 -33.78
N LEU A 77 -14.06 -0.79 -32.59
CA LEU A 77 -13.22 0.22 -31.97
C LEU A 77 -11.88 0.45 -32.69
N ARG A 78 -11.46 -0.46 -33.57
CA ARG A 78 -10.32 -0.26 -34.48
C ARG A 78 -10.70 0.47 -35.77
N LYS A 79 -11.99 0.50 -36.13
CA LYS A 79 -12.44 1.27 -37.30
C LYS A 79 -12.32 2.78 -37.01
N PRO A 80 -11.94 3.58 -38.02
CA PRO A 80 -12.08 5.03 -37.98
C PRO A 80 -13.49 5.45 -37.58
N THR A 81 -13.59 6.54 -36.84
CA THR A 81 -14.83 7.05 -36.24
C THR A 81 -15.90 7.40 -37.27
N GLU A 82 -15.46 7.81 -38.46
CA GLU A 82 -16.30 8.19 -39.60
C GLU A 82 -16.98 6.98 -40.25
N LEU A 83 -16.34 5.81 -40.16
CA LEU A 83 -16.78 4.56 -40.80
C LEU A 83 -17.65 3.68 -39.91
N ARG A 84 -17.95 4.11 -38.68
CA ARG A 84 -18.83 3.37 -37.75
C ARG A 84 -20.29 3.59 -38.14
N THR A 85 -21.09 2.53 -38.20
CA THR A 85 -22.54 2.66 -38.45
C THR A 85 -23.27 3.19 -37.22
N GLU A 86 -24.50 3.68 -37.38
CA GLU A 86 -25.31 4.16 -36.25
C GLU A 86 -25.63 3.03 -35.26
N GLU A 87 -25.91 1.83 -35.76
CA GLU A 87 -26.08 0.63 -34.94
C GLU A 87 -24.83 0.28 -34.13
N GLU A 88 -23.64 0.34 -34.77
CA GLU A 88 -22.35 0.12 -34.11
C GLU A 88 -22.10 1.17 -33.02
N ARG A 89 -22.40 2.45 -33.29
CA ARG A 89 -22.28 3.53 -32.29
C ARG A 89 -23.21 3.30 -31.09
N ASN A 90 -24.46 2.92 -31.36
CA ASN A 90 -25.44 2.61 -30.32
C ASN A 90 -25.03 1.39 -29.48
N HIS A 91 -24.45 0.37 -30.13
CA HIS A 91 -23.89 -0.78 -29.44
C HIS A 91 -22.69 -0.40 -28.55
N LEU A 92 -21.74 0.37 -29.08
CA LEU A 92 -20.59 0.85 -28.32
C LEU A 92 -20.99 1.73 -27.14
N ASN A 93 -22.01 2.58 -27.28
CA ASN A 93 -22.51 3.40 -26.18
C ASN A 93 -22.98 2.54 -24.99
N LYS A 94 -23.71 1.45 -25.27
CA LYS A 94 -24.13 0.49 -24.24
C LYS A 94 -22.94 -0.21 -23.58
N VAL A 95 -21.99 -0.71 -24.39
CA VAL A 95 -20.82 -1.46 -23.90
C VAL A 95 -19.90 -0.56 -23.08
N ILE A 96 -19.45 0.56 -23.65
CA ILE A 96 -18.53 1.51 -23.02
C ILE A 96 -19.20 2.18 -21.81
N GLY A 97 -20.49 2.54 -21.90
CA GLY A 97 -21.24 3.07 -20.78
C GLY A 97 -21.36 2.10 -19.59
N GLY A 98 -21.37 0.79 -19.87
CA GLY A 98 -21.44 -0.29 -18.87
C GLY A 98 -20.10 -0.62 -18.20
N LEU A 99 -18.96 -0.24 -18.79
CA LEU A 99 -17.65 -0.49 -18.21
C LEU A 99 -17.51 0.22 -16.86
N LYS A 100 -16.98 -0.51 -15.87
CA LYS A 100 -16.77 0.00 -14.50
C LYS A 100 -15.98 1.32 -14.48
N TYR A 101 -15.07 1.50 -15.44
CA TYR A 101 -14.13 2.63 -15.53
C TYR A 101 -14.81 3.94 -15.91
N PHE A 102 -15.89 3.89 -16.71
CA PHE A 102 -16.61 5.08 -17.15
C PHE A 102 -17.78 5.43 -16.24
N ARG A 103 -18.05 4.64 -15.18
CA ARG A 103 -19.17 4.89 -14.25
C ARG A 103 -19.15 6.29 -13.62
N LYS A 104 -17.95 6.86 -13.43
CA LYS A 104 -17.75 8.18 -12.83
C LYS A 104 -18.17 9.37 -13.70
N TYR A 105 -18.29 9.17 -15.02
CA TYR A 105 -18.65 10.25 -15.94
C TYR A 105 -20.17 10.36 -16.12
N PRO A 106 -20.71 11.55 -16.44
CA PRO A 106 -22.11 11.72 -16.81
C PRO A 106 -22.50 10.93 -18.08
N PRO A 107 -23.79 10.56 -18.27
CA PRO A 107 -24.24 9.82 -19.45
C PRO A 107 -23.87 10.49 -20.78
N GLU A 108 -23.95 11.81 -20.86
CA GLU A 108 -23.59 12.61 -22.04
C GLU A 108 -22.12 12.41 -22.42
N VAL A 109 -21.23 12.51 -21.42
CA VAL A 109 -19.79 12.27 -21.60
C VAL A 109 -19.53 10.82 -22.01
N LYS A 110 -20.23 9.84 -21.43
CA LYS A 110 -20.06 8.42 -21.82
C LYS A 110 -20.46 8.17 -23.28
N ALA A 111 -21.56 8.77 -23.73
CA ALA A 111 -22.01 8.64 -25.12
C ALA A 111 -20.98 9.24 -26.09
N ALA A 112 -20.47 10.44 -25.78
CA ALA A 112 -19.41 11.07 -26.55
C ALA A 112 -18.13 10.22 -26.56
N LEU A 113 -17.75 9.65 -25.41
CA LEU A 113 -16.59 8.77 -25.28
C LEU A 113 -16.69 7.54 -26.17
N ALA A 114 -17.86 6.88 -26.18
CA ALA A 114 -18.08 5.71 -27.00
C ALA A 114 -17.89 6.00 -28.51
N ALA A 115 -18.20 7.23 -28.93
CA ALA A 115 -18.01 7.65 -30.31
C ALA A 115 -16.54 7.86 -30.67
N VAL A 116 -15.70 8.35 -29.74
CA VAL A 116 -14.31 8.80 -30.04
C VAL A 116 -13.20 7.84 -29.59
N THR A 117 -13.52 6.81 -28.80
CA THR A 117 -12.51 5.86 -28.30
C THR A 117 -12.01 4.90 -29.38
N PHE A 118 -10.73 4.55 -29.29
CA PHE A 118 -10.07 3.54 -30.13
C PHE A 118 -9.55 2.38 -29.29
N PHE A 119 -9.62 1.16 -29.80
CA PHE A 119 -9.04 -0.01 -29.15
C PHE A 119 -7.62 -0.25 -29.64
N GLU A 120 -6.68 -0.34 -28.70
CA GLU A 120 -5.27 -0.58 -28.95
C GLU A 120 -4.81 -1.80 -28.16
N TYR A 121 -4.01 -2.65 -28.80
CA TYR A 121 -3.38 -3.80 -28.15
C TYR A 121 -1.86 -3.68 -28.26
N TYR A 122 -1.17 -3.97 -27.17
CA TYR A 122 0.29 -3.97 -27.14
C TYR A 122 0.85 -5.22 -26.44
N PRO A 123 1.87 -5.88 -27.01
CA PRO A 123 2.57 -6.99 -26.37
C PRO A 123 3.45 -6.49 -25.21
N PRO A 124 3.96 -7.40 -24.35
CA PRO A 124 4.93 -7.07 -23.31
C PRO A 124 6.20 -6.39 -23.86
N GLY A 125 6.83 -5.52 -23.07
CA GLY A 125 8.07 -4.82 -23.40
C GLY A 125 7.91 -3.59 -24.29
N ARG A 126 6.68 -3.23 -24.68
CA ARG A 126 6.40 -2.10 -25.57
C ARG A 126 6.31 -0.79 -24.79
N THR A 127 7.07 0.21 -25.21
CA THR A 127 6.90 1.59 -24.70
C THR A 127 5.64 2.24 -25.28
N LEU A 128 4.65 2.53 -24.43
CA LEU A 128 3.39 3.21 -24.78
C LEU A 128 3.58 4.72 -24.86
N ILE A 129 4.24 5.28 -23.85
CA ILE A 129 4.52 6.70 -23.71
C ILE A 129 5.98 6.82 -23.31
N ARG A 130 6.69 7.79 -23.90
CA ARG A 130 8.08 8.10 -23.55
C ARG A 130 8.15 9.44 -22.83
N GLN A 131 8.91 9.51 -21.74
CA GLN A 131 9.16 10.74 -21.01
C GLN A 131 9.73 11.82 -21.94
N ASN A 132 9.40 13.09 -21.66
CA ASN A 132 9.81 14.29 -22.40
C ASN A 132 9.28 14.40 -23.84
N HIS A 133 8.40 13.49 -24.29
CA HIS A 133 7.72 13.62 -25.58
C HIS A 133 6.48 14.50 -25.47
N GLU A 134 5.98 14.97 -26.62
CA GLU A 134 4.71 15.70 -26.69
C GLU A 134 3.51 14.75 -26.48
N PRO A 135 2.46 15.18 -25.76
CA PRO A 135 1.30 14.35 -25.51
C PRO A 135 0.33 14.36 -26.70
N THR A 136 0.00 13.17 -27.20
CA THR A 136 -0.90 12.98 -28.37
C THR A 136 -2.25 12.36 -28.00
N ALA A 137 -2.30 11.61 -26.91
CA ALA A 137 -3.47 10.84 -26.49
C ALA A 137 -3.39 10.48 -25.00
N MET A 138 -4.53 10.10 -24.42
CA MET A 138 -4.60 9.43 -23.11
C MET A 138 -5.10 8.00 -23.29
N TYR A 139 -4.90 7.18 -22.26
CA TYR A 139 -5.18 5.76 -22.31
C TYR A 139 -5.93 5.27 -21.05
N PHE A 140 -6.82 4.31 -21.25
CA PHE A 140 -7.45 3.52 -20.20
C PHE A 140 -6.95 2.08 -20.31
N LEU A 141 -6.33 1.56 -19.25
CA LEU A 141 -5.85 0.18 -19.20
C LEU A 141 -7.02 -0.78 -18.90
N LEU A 142 -7.48 -1.54 -19.89
CA LEU A 142 -8.60 -2.49 -19.72
C LEU A 142 -8.14 -3.81 -19.09
N SER A 143 -7.02 -4.33 -19.58
CA SER A 143 -6.42 -5.58 -19.17
C SER A 143 -4.89 -5.50 -19.32
N GLY A 144 -4.17 -6.22 -18.48
CA GLY A 144 -2.71 -6.22 -18.44
C GLY A 144 -2.11 -5.28 -17.40
N GLU A 145 -0.78 -5.21 -17.40
CA GLU A 145 0.03 -4.40 -16.49
C GLU A 145 1.09 -3.61 -17.25
N ALA A 146 1.35 -2.37 -16.81
CA ALA A 146 2.40 -1.52 -17.37
C ALA A 146 3.25 -0.88 -16.27
N SER A 147 4.56 -0.93 -16.41
CA SER A 147 5.51 -0.30 -15.48
C SER A 147 5.68 1.19 -15.82
N VAL A 148 5.81 2.01 -14.78
CA VAL A 148 6.02 3.46 -14.87
C VAL A 148 7.45 3.78 -14.45
N VAL A 149 8.25 4.24 -15.39
CA VAL A 149 9.66 4.56 -15.20
C VAL A 149 9.87 6.06 -15.36
N VAL A 150 10.51 6.69 -14.38
CA VAL A 150 10.92 8.10 -14.45
C VAL A 150 12.43 8.13 -14.45
N SER A 151 13.01 8.69 -15.52
CA SER A 151 14.44 8.96 -15.58
C SER A 151 14.71 10.33 -15.00
N HIS A 152 15.68 10.41 -14.08
CA HIS A 152 16.18 11.67 -13.55
C HIS A 152 17.70 11.75 -13.73
N TYR A 153 18.21 12.97 -13.89
CA TYR A 153 19.64 13.19 -14.00
C TYR A 153 20.27 13.28 -12.61
N ASP A 154 21.16 12.35 -12.30
CA ASP A 154 21.96 12.38 -11.08
C ASP A 154 23.16 13.31 -11.30
N LYS A 155 23.25 14.38 -10.50
CA LYS A 155 24.32 15.36 -10.60
C LYS A 155 25.68 14.81 -10.15
N PHE A 156 25.70 13.84 -9.24
CA PHE A 156 26.91 13.22 -8.72
C PHE A 156 27.44 12.18 -9.71
N LEU A 157 26.57 11.30 -10.20
CA LEU A 157 26.93 10.26 -11.16
C LEU A 157 27.01 10.77 -12.61
N LYS A 158 26.51 11.98 -12.88
CA LYS A 158 26.42 12.62 -14.21
C LYS A 158 25.69 11.77 -15.26
N GLU A 159 24.80 10.88 -14.82
CA GLU A 159 24.05 9.94 -15.66
C GLU A 159 22.54 10.03 -15.41
N TRP A 160 21.77 9.58 -16.40
CA TRP A 160 20.32 9.44 -16.26
C TRP A 160 19.98 8.10 -15.61
N ILE A 161 19.44 8.15 -14.41
CA ILE A 161 19.07 6.95 -13.65
C ILE A 161 17.57 6.69 -13.86
N PRO A 162 17.19 5.53 -14.43
CA PRO A 162 15.79 5.13 -14.51
C PRO A 162 15.32 4.62 -13.15
N GLU A 163 14.26 5.23 -12.62
CA GLU A 163 13.63 4.83 -11.37
C GLU A 163 12.26 4.23 -11.65
N ASN A 164 12.01 3.01 -11.14
CA ASN A 164 10.70 2.38 -11.26
C ASN A 164 9.76 2.95 -10.19
N THR A 165 8.82 3.78 -10.63
CA THR A 165 7.87 4.50 -9.76
C THR A 165 6.60 3.70 -9.46
N GLY A 166 6.42 2.55 -10.11
CA GLY A 166 5.34 1.61 -9.82
C GLY A 166 4.77 0.93 -11.05
N VAL A 167 3.69 0.17 -10.83
CA VAL A 167 2.99 -0.60 -11.86
C VAL A 167 1.55 -0.12 -11.96
N LEU A 168 1.07 0.05 -13.18
CA LEU A 168 -0.31 0.28 -13.55
C LEU A 168 -0.99 -1.07 -13.77
N GLY A 169 -2.16 -1.24 -13.18
CA GLY A 169 -3.02 -2.39 -13.41
C GLY A 169 -4.32 -2.02 -14.12
N PRO A 170 -5.17 -3.01 -14.42
CA PRO A 170 -6.46 -2.80 -15.05
C PRO A 170 -7.33 -1.78 -14.30
N GLY A 171 -7.99 -0.91 -15.08
CA GLY A 171 -8.84 0.18 -14.59
C GLY A 171 -8.13 1.48 -14.27
N THR A 172 -6.83 1.57 -14.53
CA THR A 172 -6.07 2.81 -14.40
C THR A 172 -6.16 3.65 -15.66
N THR A 173 -6.29 4.97 -15.48
CA THR A 173 -6.09 5.97 -16.52
C THR A 173 -4.67 6.50 -16.47
N PHE A 174 -4.06 6.73 -17.62
CA PHE A 174 -2.74 7.34 -17.69
C PHE A 174 -2.56 8.19 -18.95
N GLY A 175 -1.66 9.17 -18.85
CA GLY A 175 -1.32 10.10 -19.92
C GLY A 175 -2.21 11.35 -20.01
N GLU A 176 -3.22 11.49 -19.15
CA GLU A 176 -4.13 12.64 -19.04
C GLU A 176 -3.42 13.90 -18.52
N VAL A 177 -2.50 13.73 -17.56
CA VAL A 177 -1.68 14.77 -16.93
C VAL A 177 -1.12 15.77 -17.94
N SER A 178 -0.40 15.24 -18.93
CA SER A 178 0.35 16.04 -19.90
C SER A 178 -0.58 16.77 -20.86
N LEU A 179 -1.74 16.17 -21.18
CA LEU A 179 -2.77 16.81 -21.99
C LEU A 179 -3.45 17.95 -21.22
N LEU A 180 -3.78 17.72 -19.94
CA LEU A 180 -4.49 18.69 -19.10
C LEU A 180 -3.69 19.99 -18.91
N HIS A 181 -2.38 19.88 -18.71
CA HIS A 181 -1.51 21.02 -18.43
C HIS A 181 -0.69 21.51 -19.62
N ASN A 182 -0.83 20.86 -20.78
CA ASN A 182 -0.02 21.15 -21.96
C ASN A 182 1.49 21.12 -21.63
N ILE A 183 1.90 20.09 -20.90
CA ILE A 183 3.29 19.82 -20.52
C ILE A 183 3.78 18.55 -21.22
N LYS A 184 5.10 18.38 -21.31
CA LYS A 184 5.70 17.14 -21.83
C LYS A 184 5.34 15.93 -20.97
N ARG A 185 5.50 14.74 -21.54
CA ARG A 185 5.28 13.47 -20.82
C ARG A 185 6.20 13.37 -19.61
N MET A 186 5.62 13.21 -18.42
CA MET A 186 6.38 13.19 -17.15
C MET A 186 7.09 11.86 -16.88
N ALA A 187 6.64 10.77 -17.49
CA ALA A 187 7.17 9.43 -17.26
C ALA A 187 7.11 8.58 -18.54
N THR A 188 7.91 7.51 -18.54
CA THR A 188 7.90 6.47 -19.56
C THR A 188 7.04 5.30 -19.08
N TYR A 189 6.12 4.84 -19.92
CA TYR A 189 5.20 3.75 -19.61
C TYR A 189 5.52 2.57 -20.52
N ILE A 190 5.80 1.41 -19.93
CA ILE A 190 6.25 0.21 -20.65
C ILE A 190 5.33 -0.94 -20.26
N THR A 191 4.77 -1.65 -21.24
CA THR A 191 3.92 -2.82 -20.95
C THR A 191 4.76 -3.92 -20.28
N ALA A 192 4.30 -4.40 -19.13
CA ALA A 192 4.91 -5.54 -18.44
C ALA A 192 4.28 -6.86 -18.92
N THR A 193 2.99 -6.83 -19.27
CA THR A 193 2.25 -7.96 -19.86
C THR A 193 1.57 -7.56 -21.17
N HIS A 194 0.85 -8.49 -21.79
CA HIS A 194 -0.10 -8.16 -22.85
C HIS A 194 -1.12 -7.15 -22.31
N CYS A 195 -1.25 -6.01 -22.99
CA CYS A 195 -2.09 -4.90 -22.56
C CYS A 195 -3.16 -4.58 -23.61
N GLU A 196 -4.39 -4.44 -23.13
CA GLU A 196 -5.52 -3.94 -23.90
C GLU A 196 -5.88 -2.55 -23.40
N LEU A 197 -5.95 -1.57 -24.30
CA LEU A 197 -6.12 -0.17 -23.99
C LEU A 197 -7.29 0.44 -24.77
N LEU A 198 -7.99 1.38 -24.15
CA LEU A 198 -8.76 2.38 -24.89
C LEU A 198 -7.94 3.65 -25.01
N MET A 199 -7.78 4.15 -26.23
CA MET A 199 -7.07 5.39 -26.54
C MET A 199 -8.07 6.50 -26.88
N ILE A 200 -7.79 7.70 -26.41
CA ILE A 200 -8.53 8.93 -26.74
C ILE A 200 -7.52 9.99 -27.19
N LYS A 201 -7.75 10.59 -28.36
CA LYS A 201 -6.85 11.58 -28.94
C LYS A 201 -6.90 12.89 -28.16
N LYS A 202 -5.86 13.72 -28.32
CA LYS A 202 -5.72 15.03 -27.66
C LYS A 202 -6.94 15.93 -27.89
N ASP A 203 -7.42 16.05 -29.13
CA ASP A 203 -8.50 16.97 -29.49
C ASP A 203 -9.83 16.53 -28.86
N ASP A 204 -10.12 15.22 -28.88
CA ASP A 204 -11.28 14.62 -28.24
C ASP A 204 -11.23 14.77 -26.71
N PHE A 205 -10.04 14.59 -26.12
CA PHE A 205 -9.83 14.80 -24.69
C PHE A 205 -10.19 16.24 -24.28
N HIS A 206 -9.70 17.23 -25.03
CA HIS A 206 -9.97 18.64 -24.72
C HIS A 206 -11.45 19.01 -24.84
N SER A 207 -12.17 18.36 -25.74
CA SER A 207 -13.58 18.66 -26.01
C SER A 207 -14.55 17.92 -25.07
N ILE A 208 -14.20 16.73 -24.58
CA ILE A 208 -15.15 15.82 -23.92
C ILE A 208 -14.81 15.57 -22.43
N ILE A 209 -13.53 15.37 -22.09
CA ILE A 209 -13.13 14.81 -20.78
C ILE A 209 -12.43 15.82 -19.89
N ARG A 210 -11.82 16.86 -20.49
CA ARG A 210 -10.94 17.81 -19.81
C ARG A 210 -11.52 18.31 -18.50
N ASP A 211 -12.78 18.76 -18.50
CA ASP A 211 -13.40 19.37 -17.32
C ASP A 211 -13.65 18.35 -16.21
N SER A 212 -14.04 17.11 -16.57
CA SER A 212 -14.20 16.03 -15.59
C SER A 212 -12.87 15.67 -14.92
N VAL A 213 -11.79 15.60 -15.70
CA VAL A 213 -10.45 15.32 -15.15
C VAL A 213 -9.92 16.50 -14.34
N LEU A 214 -10.18 17.74 -14.77
CA LEU A 214 -9.82 18.93 -14.02
C LEU A 214 -10.51 18.98 -12.65
N GLU A 215 -11.78 18.59 -12.58
CA GLU A 215 -12.53 18.53 -11.33
C GLU A 215 -11.95 17.47 -10.37
N GLU A 216 -11.64 16.27 -10.86
CA GLU A 216 -10.96 15.23 -10.05
C GLU A 216 -9.65 15.76 -9.43
N TRP A 217 -8.90 16.54 -10.21
CA TRP A 217 -7.66 17.16 -9.76
C TRP A 217 -7.87 18.28 -8.76
N ASN A 218 -8.89 19.11 -8.95
CA ASN A 218 -9.27 20.13 -7.98
C ASN A 218 -9.63 19.49 -6.63
N GLN A 219 -10.31 18.35 -6.64
CA GLN A 219 -10.60 17.60 -5.41
C GLN A 219 -9.32 17.11 -4.72
N ILE A 220 -8.36 16.57 -5.47
CA ILE A 220 -7.05 16.17 -4.90
C ILE A 220 -6.33 17.40 -4.30
N ARG A 221 -6.31 18.53 -5.00
CA ARG A 221 -5.70 19.77 -4.52
C ARG A 221 -6.35 20.25 -3.22
N ILE A 222 -7.68 20.28 -3.16
CA ILE A 222 -8.43 20.65 -1.94
C ILE A 222 -8.09 19.70 -0.79
N ILE A 223 -7.94 18.41 -1.06
CA ILE A 223 -7.53 17.42 -0.06
C ILE A 223 -6.09 17.69 0.42
N LEU A 224 -5.15 17.95 -0.49
CA LEU A 224 -3.77 18.32 -0.14
C LEU A 224 -3.74 19.57 0.75
N ASP A 225 -4.53 20.60 0.43
CA ASP A 225 -4.60 21.82 1.22
C ASP A 225 -5.13 21.60 2.66
N LYS A 226 -5.89 20.52 2.90
CA LYS A 226 -6.35 20.15 4.25
C LYS A 226 -5.23 19.56 5.13
N PHE A 227 -4.21 18.96 4.54
CA PHE A 227 -3.13 18.34 5.28
C PHE A 227 -2.11 19.39 5.75
N THR A 228 -1.83 19.41 7.05
CA THR A 228 -0.85 20.33 7.63
C THR A 228 0.56 20.14 7.09
N TYR A 229 0.91 18.92 6.64
CA TYR A 229 2.20 18.59 6.05
C TYR A 229 2.56 19.43 4.82
N PHE A 230 1.55 19.83 4.04
CA PHE A 230 1.75 20.49 2.74
C PHE A 230 1.52 22.00 2.79
N LYS A 231 1.37 22.59 3.99
CA LYS A 231 1.09 24.04 4.14
C LYS A 231 2.17 24.92 3.52
N ASN A 232 3.43 24.52 3.65
CA ASN A 232 4.58 25.31 3.18
C ASN A 232 4.96 25.01 1.72
N TRP A 233 4.17 24.21 1.01
CA TRP A 233 4.37 23.98 -0.41
C TRP A 233 3.85 25.17 -1.21
N ASP A 234 4.65 25.63 -2.17
CA ASP A 234 4.25 26.60 -3.17
C ASP A 234 3.23 25.99 -4.14
N SER A 235 2.52 26.86 -4.85
CA SER A 235 1.47 26.44 -5.79
C SER A 235 1.98 25.50 -6.88
N MET A 236 3.25 25.63 -7.30
CA MET A 236 3.85 24.75 -8.29
C MET A 236 4.08 23.33 -7.72
N THR A 237 4.69 23.20 -6.54
CA THR A 237 4.86 21.90 -5.87
C THR A 237 3.52 21.23 -5.56
N LYS A 238 2.51 21.99 -5.12
CA LYS A 238 1.17 21.44 -4.89
C LYS A 238 0.52 20.94 -6.18
N LYS A 239 0.72 21.67 -7.27
CA LYS A 239 0.27 21.25 -8.60
C LYS A 239 0.95 19.93 -8.98
N GLU A 240 2.29 19.87 -8.93
CA GLU A 240 3.09 18.66 -9.15
C GLU A 240 2.67 17.46 -8.28
N ALA A 241 2.41 17.69 -6.99
CA ALA A 241 1.92 16.66 -6.09
C ALA A 241 0.54 16.14 -6.53
N SER A 242 -0.37 17.07 -6.87
CA SER A 242 -1.73 16.72 -7.33
C SER A 242 -1.67 15.84 -8.59
N ILE A 243 -0.68 16.09 -9.45
CA ILE A 243 -0.44 15.31 -10.69
C ILE A 243 -0.10 13.85 -10.40
N LEU A 244 0.83 13.65 -9.47
CA LEU A 244 1.41 12.33 -9.20
C LEU A 244 0.57 11.50 -8.24
N THR A 245 -0.33 12.17 -7.53
CA THR A 245 -1.17 11.58 -6.51
C THR A 245 -2.23 10.68 -7.10
N LYS A 246 -2.42 9.51 -6.50
CA LYS A 246 -3.54 8.61 -6.79
C LYS A 246 -4.43 8.48 -5.57
N MET A 247 -5.74 8.50 -5.79
CA MET A 247 -6.71 8.19 -4.74
C MET A 247 -7.05 6.70 -4.80
N LYS A 248 -6.92 5.99 -3.67
CA LYS A 248 -7.32 4.59 -3.57
C LYS A 248 -8.20 4.38 -2.35
N THR A 249 -9.30 3.68 -2.55
CA THR A 249 -10.20 3.27 -1.46
C THR A 249 -10.04 1.78 -1.23
N TYR A 250 -9.92 1.42 0.04
CA TYR A 250 -9.79 0.07 0.55
C TYR A 250 -11.06 -0.28 1.32
N ASN A 251 -11.51 -1.52 1.20
CA ASN A 251 -12.64 -2.00 1.98
C ASN A 251 -12.23 -2.28 3.43
N ALA A 252 -13.20 -2.43 4.32
CA ALA A 252 -12.92 -2.91 5.68
C ALA A 252 -12.23 -4.28 5.63
N ASP A 253 -11.30 -4.50 6.55
CA ASP A 253 -10.44 -5.68 6.69
C ASP A 253 -9.46 -5.93 5.53
N GLU A 254 -9.37 -5.02 4.56
CA GLU A 254 -8.40 -5.10 3.47
C GLU A 254 -7.00 -4.70 3.97
N ILE A 255 -5.97 -5.48 3.58
CA ILE A 255 -4.58 -5.17 3.86
C ILE A 255 -4.14 -4.02 2.95
N ILE A 256 -3.83 -2.87 3.54
CA ILE A 256 -3.32 -1.70 2.82
C ILE A 256 -1.84 -1.89 2.49
N LEU A 257 -1.05 -2.36 3.46
CA LEU A 257 0.37 -2.68 3.31
C LEU A 257 0.73 -3.89 4.15
N GLY A 258 1.61 -4.73 3.63
CA GLY A 258 2.09 -5.91 4.34
C GLY A 258 2.84 -6.89 3.45
N ASP A 259 3.81 -7.58 4.05
CA ASP A 259 4.55 -8.71 3.47
C ASP A 259 5.36 -8.39 2.20
N GLU A 260 5.72 -7.11 1.98
CA GLU A 260 6.55 -6.68 0.85
C GLU A 260 8.00 -6.48 1.30
N ILE A 261 8.93 -7.11 0.56
CA ILE A 261 10.36 -6.91 0.74
C ILE A 261 10.72 -5.61 0.03
N GLY A 262 11.08 -4.58 0.80
CA GLY A 262 11.55 -3.30 0.27
C GLY A 262 10.75 -2.10 0.80
N SER A 263 11.17 -0.90 0.37
CA SER A 263 10.44 0.32 0.71
C SER A 263 9.20 0.46 -0.17
N PRO A 264 8.02 0.72 0.41
CA PRO A 264 6.81 0.95 -0.36
C PRO A 264 6.99 2.14 -1.33
N PRO A 265 6.54 2.02 -2.60
CA PRO A 265 6.75 3.06 -3.61
C PRO A 265 5.92 4.33 -3.38
N TYR A 266 4.88 4.26 -2.53
CA TYR A 266 3.99 5.37 -2.21
C TYR A 266 3.93 5.60 -0.70
N VAL A 267 3.88 6.87 -0.32
CA VAL A 267 3.44 7.31 1.00
C VAL A 267 1.93 7.41 0.99
N HIS A 268 1.31 6.90 2.05
CA HIS A 268 -0.14 6.85 2.17
C HIS A 268 -0.59 7.91 3.17
N PHE A 269 -1.56 8.75 2.78
CA PHE A 269 -2.20 9.72 3.67
C PHE A 269 -3.69 9.36 3.80
N ILE A 270 -4.15 9.13 5.03
CA ILE A 270 -5.55 8.77 5.28
C ILE A 270 -6.42 10.02 5.17
N THR A 271 -7.37 10.00 4.24
CA THR A 271 -8.32 11.10 4.04
C THR A 271 -9.65 10.83 4.75
N LYS A 272 -10.09 9.56 4.76
CA LYS A 272 -11.34 9.10 5.37
C LYS A 272 -11.16 7.68 5.90
N GLY A 273 -11.93 7.32 6.92
CA GLY A 273 -11.86 6.02 7.57
C GLY A 273 -10.69 5.90 8.54
N SER A 274 -10.43 4.68 8.99
CA SER A 274 -9.41 4.35 9.99
C SER A 274 -8.70 3.05 9.62
N ALA A 275 -7.39 3.02 9.78
CA ALA A 275 -6.58 1.82 9.60
C ALA A 275 -5.88 1.46 10.92
N CYS A 276 -5.39 0.24 11.05
CA CYS A 276 -4.58 -0.17 12.21
C CYS A 276 -3.27 -0.80 11.75
N LEU A 277 -2.22 -0.57 12.54
CA LEU A 277 -0.96 -1.27 12.43
C LEU A 277 -1.02 -2.52 13.29
N ILE A 278 -0.75 -3.67 12.67
CA ILE A 278 -0.71 -4.98 13.32
C ILE A 278 0.71 -5.53 13.17
N GLU A 279 1.31 -5.95 14.27
CA GLU A 279 2.58 -6.66 14.28
C GLU A 279 2.37 -8.13 14.65
N ASN A 280 3.01 -9.05 13.92
CA ASN A 280 3.00 -10.46 14.29
C ASN A 280 4.23 -10.79 15.13
N ILE A 281 4.00 -11.19 16.38
CA ILE A 281 5.04 -11.64 17.30
C ILE A 281 5.02 -13.17 17.38
N GLN A 282 6.20 -13.77 17.33
CA GLN A 282 6.40 -15.21 17.55
C GLN A 282 6.95 -15.39 18.96
N VAL A 283 6.26 -16.20 19.76
CA VAL A 283 6.54 -16.38 21.18
C VAL A 283 6.64 -17.86 21.47
N HIS A 284 7.70 -18.26 22.17
CA HIS A 284 7.77 -19.58 22.79
C HIS A 284 7.11 -19.52 24.16
N LYS A 285 6.12 -20.36 24.37
CA LYS A 285 5.42 -20.56 25.63
C LYS A 285 5.93 -21.83 26.28
N CYS A 286 6.63 -21.68 27.39
CA CYS A 286 7.20 -22.76 28.18
C CYS A 286 6.45 -22.84 29.52
N ASN A 287 5.97 -24.03 29.92
CA ASN A 287 5.36 -24.21 31.25
C ASN A 287 6.42 -24.67 32.26
N ALA A 288 6.89 -23.74 33.09
CA ALA A 288 7.77 -24.05 34.20
C ALA A 288 6.95 -23.99 35.49
N THR A 289 6.85 -25.11 36.22
CA THR A 289 6.24 -25.17 37.57
C THR A 289 4.82 -24.57 37.67
N GLY A 290 3.98 -24.70 36.63
CA GLY A 290 2.62 -24.15 36.61
C GLY A 290 2.55 -22.65 36.28
N VAL A 291 3.67 -22.04 35.92
CA VAL A 291 3.79 -20.68 35.42
C VAL A 291 4.15 -20.71 33.94
N ASP A 292 3.29 -20.08 33.14
CA ASP A 292 3.56 -19.87 31.73
C ASP A 292 4.66 -18.80 31.58
N VAL A 293 5.81 -19.19 31.06
CA VAL A 293 6.93 -18.32 30.70
C VAL A 293 6.89 -18.10 29.19
N TYR A 294 6.99 -16.84 28.80
CA TYR A 294 6.97 -16.43 27.40
C TYR A 294 8.35 -15.89 27.02
N THR A 295 8.89 -16.29 25.87
CA THR A 295 10.12 -15.72 25.30
C THR A 295 9.89 -15.31 23.84
N LEU A 296 10.37 -14.12 23.47
CA LEU A 296 10.23 -13.59 22.11
C LEU A 296 11.25 -14.27 21.18
N GLN A 297 10.77 -14.79 20.06
CA GLN A 297 11.63 -15.33 19.01
C GLN A 297 12.03 -14.20 18.04
N LEU A 298 13.25 -13.70 18.22
CA LEU A 298 13.90 -12.85 17.23
C LEU A 298 14.33 -13.73 16.04
N PRO A 299 14.25 -13.24 14.79
CA PRO A 299 14.80 -13.98 13.66
C PRO A 299 16.26 -14.30 13.96
N GLN A 300 16.68 -15.54 13.74
CA GLN A 300 18.11 -15.88 13.75
C GLN A 300 18.81 -14.90 12.82
N GLU A 301 19.79 -14.16 13.34
CA GLU A 301 20.68 -13.39 12.51
C GLU A 301 21.22 -14.31 11.42
N ILE A 302 21.18 -13.82 10.18
CA ILE A 302 21.75 -14.50 9.04
C ILE A 302 23.17 -14.92 9.44
N SER A 303 23.50 -16.21 9.29
CA SER A 303 24.79 -16.78 9.67
C SER A 303 25.96 -15.87 9.25
N ALA A 304 26.97 -15.78 10.11
CA ALA A 304 28.19 -15.00 9.91
C ALA A 304 28.84 -15.19 8.51
N ASP A 305 28.55 -16.30 7.84
CA ASP A 305 28.93 -16.57 6.45
C ASP A 305 28.41 -15.53 5.44
N ARG A 306 27.19 -14.98 5.58
CA ARG A 306 26.71 -13.96 4.63
C ARG A 306 27.24 -12.56 4.91
N LEU A 307 27.63 -12.25 6.14
CA LEU A 307 28.36 -11.01 6.43
C LEU A 307 29.71 -10.99 5.71
N SER A 308 30.40 -12.13 5.61
CA SER A 308 31.63 -12.24 4.82
C SER A 308 31.41 -11.92 3.34
N THR A 309 30.27 -12.31 2.77
CA THR A 309 29.90 -12.04 1.38
C THR A 309 29.57 -10.56 1.15
N ILE A 310 28.85 -9.93 2.09
CA ILE A 310 28.55 -8.49 2.04
C ILE A 310 29.84 -7.68 2.17
N THR A 311 30.73 -8.05 3.09
CA THR A 311 32.04 -7.41 3.26
C THR A 311 32.93 -7.60 2.02
N GLN A 312 32.88 -8.76 1.37
CA GLN A 312 33.56 -9.01 0.08
C GLN A 312 32.97 -8.17 -1.07
N ILE A 313 31.65 -8.00 -1.12
CA ILE A 313 30.98 -7.13 -2.11
C ILE A 313 31.38 -5.66 -1.87
N PHE A 314 31.40 -5.19 -0.62
CA PHE A 314 31.87 -3.86 -0.26
C PHE A 314 33.36 -3.66 -0.61
N HIS A 315 34.22 -4.64 -0.35
CA HIS A 315 35.63 -4.60 -0.77
C HIS A 315 35.80 -4.61 -2.31
N LYS A 316 34.92 -5.30 -3.03
CA LYS A 316 34.92 -5.31 -4.50
C LYS A 316 34.50 -3.94 -5.05
N TYR A 317 33.48 -3.30 -4.47
CA TYR A 317 33.09 -1.92 -4.78
C TYR A 317 34.20 -0.89 -4.47
N ARG A 318 34.91 -1.07 -3.35
CA ARG A 318 36.05 -0.22 -2.94
C ARG A 318 37.21 -0.26 -3.93
N LYS A 319 37.40 -1.38 -4.65
CA LYS A 319 38.45 -1.55 -5.66
C LYS A 319 38.13 -0.88 -7.00
N TYR A 320 36.85 -0.59 -7.29
CA TYR A 320 36.43 0.12 -8.50
C TYR A 320 36.44 1.65 -8.36
N MET A 321 36.38 2.17 -7.13
CA MET A 321 36.41 3.60 -6.81
C MET A 321 37.85 4.07 -6.56
N GLY A 322 38.71 3.96 -7.58
CA GLY A 322 40.09 4.45 -7.49
C GLY A 322 40.14 5.94 -7.16
N SER A 323 40.47 6.27 -5.92
CA SER A 323 40.91 7.59 -5.48
C SER A 323 41.59 7.49 -4.12
N ASP A 324 42.90 7.74 -4.14
CA ASP A 324 43.73 8.05 -2.98
C ASP A 324 43.17 9.28 -2.25
N ASP A 325 42.58 9.08 -1.07
CA ASP A 325 42.44 10.17 -0.12
C ASP A 325 42.47 9.63 1.32
N ASN A 326 43.61 9.82 1.99
CA ASN A 326 43.96 9.31 3.31
C ASN A 326 43.32 10.14 4.45
N ARG A 327 42.00 10.35 4.43
CA ARG A 327 41.28 11.01 5.55
C ARG A 327 39.85 10.52 5.77
N ILE A 328 39.65 9.24 6.09
CA ILE A 328 38.41 8.74 6.74
C ILE A 328 38.80 7.58 7.69
N PRO A 329 38.26 7.50 8.94
CA PRO A 329 38.77 6.59 9.98
C PRO A 329 38.72 5.11 9.58
N SER A 330 39.85 4.43 9.73
CA SER A 330 39.94 2.97 9.84
C SER A 330 39.18 2.55 11.11
N GLU A 331 38.28 1.57 10.95
CA GLU A 331 37.36 1.01 11.96
C GLU A 331 36.01 1.75 12.06
N ILE A 332 35.01 1.23 11.34
CA ILE A 332 33.64 1.29 11.83
C ILE A 332 33.62 0.36 13.04
N HIS A 333 33.82 0.92 14.23
CA HIS A 333 33.45 0.26 15.47
C HIS A 333 31.93 0.05 15.41
N PHE A 334 31.50 -1.16 15.06
CA PHE A 334 30.20 -1.62 15.53
C PHE A 334 30.34 -1.72 17.05
N ASP A 335 29.56 -0.93 17.79
CA ASP A 335 29.45 -1.06 19.24
C ASP A 335 28.86 -2.43 19.55
N TYR A 336 29.75 -3.41 19.61
CA TYR A 336 29.50 -4.74 20.14
C TYR A 336 29.43 -4.60 21.65
N VAL A 337 28.22 -4.44 22.19
CA VAL A 337 28.00 -4.56 23.63
C VAL A 337 27.95 -6.06 23.95
N PRO A 338 28.92 -6.61 24.71
CA PRO A 338 28.94 -8.03 25.05
C PRO A 338 27.70 -8.39 25.87
N TYR A 339 27.12 -9.53 25.53
CA TYR A 339 25.95 -10.12 26.17
C TYR A 339 26.36 -10.77 27.51
N GLU A 340 26.71 -10.00 28.55
CA GLU A 340 26.78 -10.54 29.93
C GLU A 340 26.30 -9.61 31.05
N ASP A 341 26.09 -8.30 30.87
CA ASP A 341 25.58 -7.44 31.95
C ASP A 341 24.26 -6.73 31.59
N MET A 342 23.13 -7.38 31.87
CA MET A 342 21.84 -6.68 31.95
C MET A 342 20.92 -7.23 33.05
N TYR A 343 21.43 -7.20 34.29
CA TYR A 343 20.59 -7.11 35.48
C TYR A 343 20.34 -5.62 35.78
N ILE A 344 19.18 -5.09 35.40
CA ILE A 344 18.82 -3.71 35.78
C ILE A 344 18.21 -3.73 37.19
N PHE A 345 19.05 -3.41 38.17
CA PHE A 345 18.65 -2.80 39.43
C PHE A 345 18.06 -1.40 39.13
N THR A 346 16.91 -1.10 39.70
CA THR A 346 16.29 0.23 39.63
C THR A 346 16.99 1.18 40.62
N ARG A 347 17.74 2.16 40.11
CA ARG A 347 18.11 3.35 40.90
C ARG A 347 17.00 4.40 40.76
N SER A 348 16.50 4.88 41.89
CA SER A 348 15.44 5.86 42.03
C SER A 348 15.79 7.20 41.35
N PRO A 349 14.85 7.92 40.72
CA PRO A 349 15.12 9.21 40.11
C PRO A 349 15.11 10.34 41.14
N SER A 350 16.22 11.08 41.23
CA SER A 350 16.31 12.35 41.94
C SER A 350 15.62 13.47 41.15
N ARG A 351 14.87 14.30 41.90
CA ARG A 351 14.06 15.46 41.51
C ARG A 351 14.64 16.29 40.36
N VAL A 352 13.84 16.50 39.30
CA VAL A 352 13.98 17.63 38.38
C VAL A 352 12.65 18.42 38.37
N THR A 353 12.79 19.71 38.60
CA THR A 353 11.73 20.71 38.81
C THR A 353 10.88 20.98 37.57
N LYS A 354 9.58 21.19 37.80
CA LYS A 354 8.58 21.54 36.79
C LYS A 354 8.88 22.91 36.16
N ALA A 355 9.01 22.95 34.84
CA ALA A 355 8.87 24.18 34.06
C ALA A 355 7.69 24.01 33.09
N SER A 356 6.61 24.74 33.34
CA SER A 356 5.46 24.85 32.45
C SER A 356 5.83 25.68 31.21
N ARG A 357 5.80 25.07 30.02
CA ARG A 357 5.76 25.82 28.75
C ARG A 357 4.48 25.48 28.01
N LYS A 358 3.74 26.52 27.64
CA LYS A 358 2.46 26.48 26.92
C LYS A 358 2.71 25.92 25.51
N TYR A 359 2.04 24.82 25.15
CA TYR A 359 2.11 24.20 23.83
C TYR A 359 0.89 24.60 22.98
N SER A 360 1.00 25.68 22.21
CA SER A 360 -0.06 26.15 21.30
C SER A 360 0.28 26.02 19.81
N SER A 361 1.28 25.20 19.44
CA SER A 361 1.75 25.09 18.04
C SER A 361 2.19 23.68 17.62
N LEU A 362 1.52 22.63 18.08
CA LEU A 362 1.87 21.25 17.74
C LEU A 362 1.20 20.80 16.42
N PRO A 363 1.89 20.05 15.54
CA PRO A 363 1.31 19.47 14.33
C PRO A 363 0.13 18.54 14.63
N MET A 364 -0.83 18.45 13.71
CA MET A 364 -2.11 17.71 13.86
C MET A 364 -1.95 16.24 14.27
N VAL A 365 -0.81 15.64 13.93
CA VAL A 365 -0.36 14.31 14.36
C VAL A 365 -0.41 14.14 15.88
N VAL A 366 -0.02 15.18 16.63
CA VAL A 366 0.01 15.19 18.09
C VAL A 366 -1.40 15.24 18.69
N GLN A 367 -2.38 15.80 17.98
CA GLN A 367 -3.77 15.88 18.46
C GLN A 367 -4.62 14.65 18.10
N GLN A 368 -4.29 13.94 17.02
CA GLN A 368 -5.14 12.84 16.52
C GLN A 368 -4.68 11.46 16.97
N MET A 369 -3.39 11.22 17.25
CA MET A 369 -2.95 9.97 17.88
C MET A 369 -3.23 9.91 19.40
N MET A 370 -3.54 11.04 20.04
CA MET A 370 -3.64 11.19 21.49
C MET A 370 -5.07 11.04 22.08
N LYS A 371 -6.01 10.38 21.40
CA LYS A 371 -7.38 10.20 21.95
C LYS A 371 -7.60 8.94 22.80
N SER A 372 -6.57 8.15 23.08
CA SER A 372 -6.74 6.90 23.84
C SER A 372 -5.54 6.51 24.72
N GLN A 373 -4.98 7.44 25.49
CA GLN A 373 -4.10 7.09 26.61
C GLN A 373 -4.33 8.00 27.82
N ASN A 374 -5.33 7.66 28.64
CA ASN A 374 -5.40 8.11 30.02
C ASN A 374 -5.18 6.86 30.89
N VAL A 375 -3.93 6.59 31.26
CA VAL A 375 -3.58 5.62 32.30
C VAL A 375 -2.63 6.32 33.25
N GLN A 376 -3.11 6.59 34.46
CA GLN A 376 -2.31 7.13 35.56
C GLN A 376 -1.22 6.11 35.93
N HIS A 377 -0.01 6.62 36.19
CA HIS A 377 1.16 5.84 36.58
C HIS A 377 1.05 5.37 38.05
N ASP A 378 0.76 4.08 38.27
CA ASP A 378 0.92 3.45 39.59
C ASP A 378 2.35 2.90 39.75
N SER A 379 3.26 3.78 40.14
CA SER A 379 4.70 3.46 40.31
C SER A 379 5.04 2.68 41.58
N GLU A 380 4.12 2.58 42.54
CA GLU A 380 4.40 1.98 43.86
C GLU A 380 4.13 0.46 43.93
N MET A 381 3.27 -0.08 43.07
CA MET A 381 2.98 -1.53 43.07
C MET A 381 4.07 -2.36 42.39
N SER A 382 4.92 -1.77 41.55
CA SER A 382 5.90 -2.50 40.74
C SER A 382 7.16 -2.89 41.50
N SER A 383 7.49 -2.22 42.61
CA SER A 383 8.67 -2.51 43.43
C SER A 383 8.47 -3.74 44.32
N MET A 384 7.29 -3.89 44.94
CA MET A 384 6.99 -5.02 45.83
C MET A 384 6.99 -6.38 45.10
N PHE A 385 6.67 -6.43 43.80
CA PHE A 385 6.68 -7.68 43.04
C PHE A 385 8.07 -8.08 42.51
N SER A 386 9.04 -7.16 42.51
CA SER A 386 10.38 -7.40 41.99
C SER A 386 11.27 -8.12 43.00
N GLU A 387 11.21 -7.75 44.28
CA GLU A 387 12.11 -8.30 45.32
C GLU A 387 11.79 -9.75 45.70
N THR A 388 10.52 -10.16 45.64
CA THR A 388 10.13 -11.53 45.96
C THR A 388 10.55 -12.54 44.88
N PHE A 389 10.79 -12.11 43.64
CA PHE A 389 11.05 -13.01 42.50
C PHE A 389 12.54 -13.33 42.31
N SER A 390 13.45 -12.44 42.72
CA SER A 390 14.90 -12.64 42.60
C SER A 390 15.42 -13.80 43.46
N ARG A 391 14.67 -14.22 44.50
CA ARG A 391 15.05 -15.35 45.37
C ARG A 391 14.70 -16.74 44.81
N GLU A 392 13.87 -16.84 43.77
CA GLU A 392 13.38 -18.14 43.27
C GLU A 392 14.06 -18.62 41.97
N LEU A 393 14.95 -17.82 41.36
CA LEU A 393 15.52 -18.08 40.02
C LEU A 393 16.86 -18.83 40.00
N HIS A 394 17.33 -19.37 41.13
CA HIS A 394 18.44 -20.32 41.15
C HIS A 394 17.99 -21.74 41.47
N ILE A 395 17.08 -22.29 40.65
CA ILE A 395 16.71 -23.71 40.74
C ILE A 395 16.71 -24.37 39.34
N HIS A 396 17.83 -25.03 39.07
CA HIS A 396 17.98 -26.28 38.30
C HIS A 396 17.57 -26.28 36.81
N ARG A 397 18.61 -26.09 35.96
CA ARG A 397 18.68 -26.63 34.58
C ARG A 397 18.58 -28.17 34.63
N ASN A 398 17.39 -28.73 34.53
CA ASN A 398 17.10 -30.05 33.93
C ASN A 398 15.68 -30.50 34.32
N ARG A 399 14.67 -30.00 33.59
CA ARG A 399 13.41 -30.70 33.37
C ARG A 399 13.00 -30.43 31.92
N ASN A 400 12.49 -31.44 31.23
CA ASN A 400 11.90 -31.27 29.90
C ASN A 400 10.70 -30.31 30.02
N VAL A 401 10.94 -29.03 29.75
CA VAL A 401 9.92 -28.00 29.73
C VAL A 401 9.20 -28.12 28.38
N GLU A 402 7.94 -28.50 28.40
CA GLU A 402 7.10 -28.51 27.20
C GLU A 402 6.96 -27.07 26.70
N CYS A 403 7.60 -26.77 25.57
CA CYS A 403 7.61 -25.44 24.98
C CYS A 403 6.86 -25.45 23.66
N LYS A 404 5.88 -24.54 23.51
CA LYS A 404 5.01 -24.41 22.34
C LYS A 404 5.29 -23.10 21.63
N GLU A 405 5.39 -23.16 20.31
CA GLU A 405 5.47 -21.96 19.48
C GLU A 405 4.06 -21.41 19.24
N GLU A 406 3.86 -20.14 19.57
CA GLU A 406 2.61 -19.42 19.35
C GLU A 406 2.88 -18.14 18.55
N THR A 407 2.05 -17.87 17.54
CA THR A 407 2.06 -16.60 16.81
C THR A 407 0.88 -15.75 17.26
N HIS A 408 1.16 -14.52 17.70
CA HIS A 408 0.14 -13.57 18.17
C HIS A 408 0.14 -12.32 17.28
N PHE A 409 -1.05 -11.86 16.90
CA PHE A 409 -1.23 -10.60 16.15
C PHE A 409 -1.59 -9.49 17.11
N MET A 410 -0.66 -8.55 17.28
CA MET A 410 -0.80 -7.44 18.21
C MET A 410 -1.18 -6.18 17.47
N LYS A 411 -2.31 -5.58 17.85
CA LYS A 411 -2.68 -4.25 17.40
C LYS A 411 -1.76 -3.21 18.07
N VAL A 412 -0.96 -2.53 17.26
CA VAL A 412 0.08 -1.60 17.72
C VAL A 412 -0.48 -0.19 17.87
N CYS A 413 -1.06 0.35 16.79
CA CYS A 413 -1.66 1.67 16.77
C CYS A 413 -2.81 1.76 15.77
N GLU A 414 -3.61 2.82 15.88
CA GLU A 414 -4.65 3.19 14.92
C GLU A 414 -4.26 4.46 14.18
N TYR A 415 -4.46 4.45 12.87
CA TYR A 415 -4.32 5.61 12.00
C TYR A 415 -5.69 6.20 11.71
N LEU A 416 -5.86 7.48 12.01
CA LEU A 416 -7.09 8.24 11.80
C LEU A 416 -6.97 9.17 10.58
N PRO A 417 -8.08 9.79 10.11
CA PRO A 417 -8.04 10.78 9.04
C PRO A 417 -7.07 11.92 9.36
N GLY A 418 -6.13 12.19 8.46
CA GLY A 418 -5.03 13.12 8.66
C GLY A 418 -3.68 12.44 8.89
N ALA A 419 -3.65 11.16 9.27
CA ALA A 419 -2.42 10.41 9.47
C ALA A 419 -1.73 10.02 8.16
N CYS A 420 -0.43 9.77 8.23
CA CYS A 420 0.35 9.22 7.14
C CYS A 420 1.28 8.10 7.62
N PHE A 421 1.66 7.22 6.71
CA PHE A 421 2.58 6.10 6.94
C PHE A 421 3.36 5.81 5.65
N SER A 422 4.42 5.00 5.74
CA SER A 422 5.32 4.65 4.62
C SER A 422 6.37 5.69 4.21
N ILE A 423 6.72 6.62 5.10
CA ILE A 423 7.74 7.65 4.85
C ILE A 423 9.17 7.13 5.11
N GLY A 424 9.32 6.27 6.12
CA GLY A 424 10.63 5.79 6.59
C GLY A 424 10.56 4.66 7.61
N GLU A 425 9.36 4.33 8.10
CA GLU A 425 9.13 3.32 9.12
C GLU A 425 9.59 1.94 8.66
N LYS A 426 10.18 1.18 9.58
CA LYS A 426 10.47 -0.24 9.37
C LYS A 426 9.17 -1.04 9.49
N PHE A 427 8.74 -1.66 8.39
CA PHE A 427 7.55 -2.51 8.31
C PHE A 427 7.85 -4.01 8.44
N GLU A 428 9.03 -4.37 8.96
CA GLU A 428 9.37 -5.77 9.22
C GLU A 428 8.33 -6.38 10.16
N ARG A 429 7.68 -7.48 9.73
CA ARG A 429 6.64 -8.18 10.51
C ARG A 429 5.42 -7.31 10.85
N ARG A 430 5.20 -6.22 10.11
CA ARG A 430 4.10 -5.28 10.32
C ARG A 430 3.20 -5.22 9.11
N ARG A 431 1.90 -5.11 9.38
CA ARG A 431 0.86 -4.97 8.36
C ARG A 431 -0.09 -3.86 8.75
N ILE A 432 -0.53 -3.11 7.77
CA ILE A 432 -1.56 -2.08 7.93
C ILE A 432 -2.85 -2.63 7.35
N VAL A 433 -3.90 -2.67 8.16
CA VAL A 433 -5.21 -3.21 7.79
C VAL A 433 -6.27 -2.12 7.96
N ALA A 434 -7.15 -1.99 6.98
CA ALA A 434 -8.29 -1.09 7.04
C ALA A 434 -9.31 -1.58 8.09
N MET A 435 -9.62 -0.77 9.10
CA MET A 435 -10.64 -1.11 10.11
C MET A 435 -12.06 -0.74 9.65
N THR A 436 -12.14 0.35 8.88
CA THR A 436 -13.35 0.82 8.19
C THR A 436 -13.01 1.00 6.72
N PRO A 437 -13.96 1.25 5.81
CA PRO A 437 -13.61 1.64 4.45
C PRO A 437 -12.69 2.88 4.46
N VAL A 438 -11.42 2.70 4.07
CA VAL A 438 -10.38 3.74 4.15
C VAL A 438 -10.10 4.30 2.77
N THR A 439 -10.11 5.62 2.65
CA THR A 439 -9.63 6.29 1.44
C THR A 439 -8.27 6.92 1.71
N CYS A 440 -7.27 6.47 0.97
CA CYS A 440 -5.90 6.97 1.05
C CYS A 440 -5.54 7.81 -0.19
N LEU A 441 -4.80 8.87 0.07
CA LEU A 441 -4.03 9.61 -0.91
C LEU A 441 -2.65 8.94 -1.04
N LEU A 442 -2.31 8.48 -2.23
CA LEU A 442 -1.06 7.80 -2.53
C LEU A 442 -0.15 8.75 -3.30
N LEU A 443 0.94 9.21 -2.67
CA LEU A 443 1.90 10.10 -3.30
C LEU A 443 3.26 9.38 -3.41
N PRO A 444 3.94 9.39 -4.57
CA PRO A 444 5.18 8.63 -4.73
C PRO A 444 6.24 9.04 -3.71
N ARG A 445 6.84 8.03 -3.06
CA ARG A 445 7.80 8.21 -1.98
C ARG A 445 9.05 8.96 -2.44
N TYR A 446 9.60 8.62 -3.61
CA TYR A 446 10.78 9.29 -4.17
C TYR A 446 10.56 10.81 -4.32
N TRP A 447 9.38 11.20 -4.81
CA TRP A 447 9.03 12.59 -5.07
C TRP A 447 8.86 13.37 -3.76
N ILE A 448 8.19 12.77 -2.76
CA ILE A 448 8.07 13.33 -1.41
C ILE A 448 9.43 13.58 -0.77
N LEU A 449 10.31 12.58 -0.82
CA LEU A 449 11.61 12.65 -0.16
C LEU A 449 12.54 13.66 -0.85
N ARG A 450 12.46 13.78 -2.17
CA ARG A 450 13.18 14.81 -2.93
C ARG A 450 12.65 16.22 -2.63
N ASN A 451 11.34 16.36 -2.44
CA ASN A 451 10.67 17.62 -2.11
C ASN A 451 10.43 17.78 -0.60
N ASN A 452 11.46 17.48 0.22
CA ASN A 452 11.42 17.62 1.67
C ASN A 452 11.64 19.08 2.10
N LYS A 453 10.66 19.95 1.80
CA LYS A 453 10.65 21.34 2.28
C LYS A 453 10.54 21.37 3.80
N ASP A 454 11.36 22.22 4.45
CA ASP A 454 11.40 22.45 5.90
C ASP A 454 11.58 21.17 6.76
N GLU A 455 12.20 20.15 6.17
CA GLU A 455 12.46 18.85 6.80
C GLU A 455 11.22 18.23 7.48
N VAL A 456 10.04 18.51 6.94
CA VAL A 456 8.76 18.03 7.48
C VAL A 456 8.77 16.50 7.58
N TRP A 457 9.29 15.82 6.55
CA TRP A 457 9.31 14.35 6.51
C TRP A 457 10.30 13.74 7.51
N THR A 458 11.40 14.43 7.77
CA THR A 458 12.37 14.02 8.80
C THR A 458 11.73 14.06 10.19
N ARG A 459 11.04 15.16 10.50
CA ARG A 459 10.31 15.32 11.78
C ARG A 459 9.17 14.32 11.93
N VAL A 460 8.42 14.07 10.86
CA VAL A 460 7.35 13.06 10.86
C VAL A 460 7.92 11.67 11.07
N THR A 461 9.04 11.33 10.43
CA THR A 461 9.71 10.03 10.62
C THR A 461 10.15 9.84 12.07
N GLN A 462 10.85 10.83 12.64
CA GLN A 462 11.24 10.80 14.06
C GLN A 462 10.03 10.66 15.00
N PHE A 463 8.93 11.35 14.70
CA PHE A 463 7.70 11.23 15.48
C PHE A 463 7.15 9.80 15.42
N LEU A 464 7.07 9.21 14.23
CA LEU A 464 6.55 7.85 14.04
C LEU A 464 7.44 6.83 14.77
N ASP A 465 8.77 6.96 14.65
CA ASP A 465 9.73 6.09 15.34
C ASP A 465 9.65 6.20 16.87
N MET A 466 9.33 7.39 17.39
CA MET A 466 9.17 7.61 18.84
C MET A 466 7.84 7.07 19.39
N HIS A 467 6.77 7.11 18.60
CA HIS A 467 5.42 6.75 19.05
C HIS A 467 4.99 5.33 18.71
N ILE A 468 5.57 4.72 17.68
CA ILE A 468 5.30 3.33 17.32
C ILE A 468 6.25 2.45 18.14
N PRO A 469 5.73 1.65 19.10
CA PRO A 469 6.58 0.84 19.96
C PRO A 469 7.36 -0.19 19.14
N ASN A 470 8.55 -0.54 19.61
CA ASN A 470 9.36 -1.62 19.01
C ASN A 470 8.82 -3.00 19.40
N THR A 471 9.30 -4.06 18.73
CA THR A 471 8.87 -5.45 18.99
C THR A 471 9.07 -5.88 20.45
N GLN A 472 10.14 -5.42 21.10
CA GLN A 472 10.40 -5.73 22.51
C GLN A 472 9.36 -5.09 23.45
N GLU A 473 8.98 -3.85 23.19
CA GLU A 473 7.95 -3.16 23.97
C GLU A 473 6.57 -3.78 23.75
N ILE A 474 6.25 -4.16 22.50
CA ILE A 474 5.03 -4.90 22.17
C ILE A 474 5.00 -6.23 22.93
N PHE A 475 6.12 -6.95 22.96
CA PHE A 475 6.24 -8.20 23.73
C PHE A 475 6.06 -7.98 25.24
N ARG A 476 6.65 -6.92 25.82
CA ARG A 476 6.44 -6.57 27.24
C ARG A 476 4.96 -6.29 27.53
N ARG A 477 4.27 -5.57 26.65
CA ARG A 477 2.82 -5.32 26.75
C ARG A 477 2.03 -6.63 26.67
N PHE A 478 2.38 -7.53 25.76
CA PHE A 478 1.77 -8.86 25.66
C PHE A 478 1.90 -9.66 26.96
N VAL A 479 3.12 -9.78 27.51
CA VAL A 479 3.35 -10.50 28.77
C VAL A 479 2.58 -9.87 29.93
N HIS A 480 2.55 -8.54 29.99
CA HIS A 480 1.77 -7.81 30.98
C HIS A 480 0.27 -8.11 30.85
N GLU A 481 -0.28 -8.12 29.64
CA GLU A 481 -1.69 -8.45 29.41
C GLU A 481 -2.02 -9.90 29.80
N GLN A 482 -1.13 -10.87 29.55
CA GLN A 482 -1.32 -12.25 30.00
C GLN A 482 -1.32 -12.37 31.53
N LYS A 483 -0.40 -11.66 32.19
CA LYS A 483 -0.37 -11.56 33.66
C LYS A 483 -1.67 -10.95 34.20
N PHE A 484 -2.14 -9.86 33.59
CA PHE A 484 -3.38 -9.21 33.96
C PHE A 484 -4.61 -10.12 33.74
N LYS A 485 -4.67 -10.87 32.64
CA LYS A 485 -5.73 -11.87 32.39
C LYS A 485 -5.75 -12.94 33.49
N LYS A 486 -4.58 -13.44 33.92
CA LYS A 486 -4.47 -14.41 35.02
C LYS A 486 -4.92 -13.80 36.34
N TYR A 487 -4.48 -12.57 36.65
CA TYR A 487 -4.90 -11.82 37.82
C TYR A 487 -6.42 -11.60 37.85
N LYS A 488 -7.02 -11.11 36.76
CA LYS A 488 -8.46 -10.89 36.62
C LYS A 488 -9.26 -12.17 36.83
N LYS A 489 -8.83 -13.30 36.25
CA LYS A 489 -9.47 -14.60 36.46
C LYS A 489 -9.40 -15.05 37.93
N ARG A 490 -8.27 -14.81 38.61
CA ARG A 490 -8.11 -15.10 40.03
C ARG A 490 -9.01 -14.20 40.88
N LEU A 491 -8.99 -12.90 40.65
CA LEU A 491 -9.83 -11.93 41.36
C LEU A 491 -11.33 -12.25 41.21
N ILE A 492 -11.79 -12.56 39.99
CA ILE A 492 -13.18 -12.97 39.76
C ILE A 492 -13.52 -14.24 40.55
N ARG A 493 -12.64 -15.26 40.54
CA ARG A 493 -12.82 -16.46 41.36
C ARG A 493 -12.87 -16.14 42.85
N ASP A 494 -11.99 -15.28 43.34
CA ASP A 494 -11.95 -14.89 44.75
C ASP A 494 -13.23 -14.12 45.14
N ILE A 495 -13.75 -13.25 44.27
CA ILE A 495 -15.02 -12.54 44.49
C ILE A 495 -16.21 -13.50 44.47
N LEU A 496 -16.25 -14.44 43.52
CA LEU A 496 -17.32 -15.46 43.45
C LEU A 496 -17.28 -16.38 44.66
N ASN A 497 -16.09 -16.80 45.11
CA ASN A 497 -15.91 -17.61 46.31
C ASN A 497 -16.26 -16.83 47.58
N LYS A 498 -16.13 -15.50 47.59
CA LYS A 498 -16.60 -14.62 48.67
C LYS A 498 -18.12 -14.41 48.66
N ARG A 499 -18.85 -14.84 47.63
CA ARG A 499 -20.32 -14.82 47.58
C ARG A 499 -20.92 -16.22 47.81
N VAL A 500 -20.79 -16.68 49.04
CA VAL A 500 -21.88 -17.35 49.78
C VAL A 500 -21.80 -16.87 51.24
N ILE A 501 -21.93 -15.56 51.47
CA ILE A 501 -22.36 -15.12 52.79
C ILE A 501 -23.87 -15.32 52.78
N ASN A 502 -24.31 -16.40 53.41
CA ASN A 502 -25.72 -16.64 53.69
C ASN A 502 -26.16 -15.52 54.65
N THR A 503 -26.53 -14.37 54.11
CA THR A 503 -26.73 -13.14 54.92
C THR A 503 -27.97 -13.22 55.80
N GLY A 504 -28.66 -14.37 55.87
CA GLY A 504 -29.95 -14.51 56.56
C GLY A 504 -31.05 -13.63 55.96
N ASN A 505 -30.73 -12.84 54.92
CA ASN A 505 -31.62 -11.93 54.25
C ASN A 505 -32.58 -12.75 53.39
N SER A 506 -33.77 -12.97 53.95
CA SER A 506 -34.95 -13.44 53.26
C SER A 506 -35.68 -12.26 52.63
N ILE A 507 -36.54 -12.53 51.65
CA ILE A 507 -37.48 -11.55 51.12
C ILE A 507 -38.31 -10.89 52.23
N HIS A 508 -38.53 -11.61 53.34
CA HIS A 508 -39.25 -11.11 54.51
C HIS A 508 -38.49 -10.00 55.27
N ASN A 509 -37.19 -9.83 55.07
CA ASN A 509 -36.40 -8.74 55.67
C ASN A 509 -36.53 -7.40 54.91
N VAL A 510 -37.16 -7.39 53.73
CA VAL A 510 -37.46 -6.17 52.96
C VAL A 510 -38.79 -5.57 53.41
N PRO A 511 -38.91 -4.28 53.76
CA PRO A 511 -40.17 -3.67 54.20
C PRO A 511 -41.35 -3.93 53.25
N TYR A 512 -42.52 -4.20 53.81
CA TYR A 512 -43.71 -4.63 53.06
C TYR A 512 -44.13 -3.66 51.94
N SER A 513 -44.00 -2.35 52.17
CA SER A 513 -44.32 -1.30 51.19
C SER A 513 -43.51 -1.43 49.88
N ILE A 514 -42.25 -1.85 49.98
CA ILE A 514 -41.36 -2.05 48.83
C ILE A 514 -41.70 -3.36 48.11
N ARG A 515 -42.08 -4.41 48.85
CA ARG A 515 -42.47 -5.71 48.26
C ARG A 515 -43.76 -5.62 47.45
N MET A 516 -44.70 -4.77 47.89
CA MET A 516 -45.94 -4.47 47.18
C MET A 516 -45.71 -3.67 45.89
N GLN A 517 -44.83 -2.67 45.91
CA GLN A 517 -44.50 -1.87 44.69
C GLN A 517 -43.88 -2.71 43.58
N HIS A 518 -43.12 -3.75 43.94
CA HIS A 518 -42.46 -4.62 42.97
C HIS A 518 -43.24 -5.92 42.68
N GLY A 519 -44.47 -6.05 43.18
CA GLY A 519 -45.38 -7.16 42.84
C GLY A 519 -44.91 -8.53 43.31
N VAL A 520 -44.15 -8.62 44.41
CA VAL A 520 -43.50 -9.88 44.83
C VAL A 520 -44.37 -10.72 45.79
N ASP A 521 -45.34 -10.11 46.48
CA ASP A 521 -46.28 -10.76 47.41
C ASP A 521 -47.73 -10.80 46.83
N THR A 522 -47.91 -11.11 45.54
CA THR A 522 -49.26 -11.11 44.90
C THR A 522 -50.13 -12.33 45.19
N ASP A 523 -49.56 -13.40 45.75
CA ASP A 523 -50.26 -14.67 45.96
C ASP A 523 -50.90 -14.84 47.36
N TYR A 524 -50.83 -13.82 48.23
CA TYR A 524 -51.39 -13.92 49.59
C TYR A 524 -52.93 -13.72 49.66
N PHE A 525 -53.56 -13.36 48.54
CA PHE A 525 -55.01 -13.12 48.43
C PHE A 525 -55.71 -14.05 47.41
N ARG A 526 -55.16 -15.24 47.16
CA ARG A 526 -55.83 -16.29 46.38
C ARG A 526 -56.45 -17.36 47.27
#